data_AF-A0A3C0NPL0-F1
#
_entry.id   AF-A0A3C0NPL0-F1
#
_cell.length_a   1.000
_cell.length_b   1.000
_cell.length_c   1.000
_cell.angle_alpha   90.00
_cell.angle_beta   90.00
_cell.angle_gamma   90.00
#
_symmetry.space_group_name_H-M   'P 1'
#
loop_
_entity.id
_entity.type
_entity.pdbx_description
1 polymer ?
#
loop_
_entity_poly.entity_id
_entity_poly.type
_entity_poly.pdbx_seq_one_letter_code
_entity_poly.pdbx_strand_id
1 'polypeptide(L)'
;MPMEIAKKLKNGVFDGVAEVAELKKSPCCKLLLRAYERLDTARLYESDYHGTDHIGRVMLLGAIIAMQQRFSERETELLLIACGYHDIGRINDYRDEEHGRRAADMLPGIPGLGVSAAEMACIQSAVATHSTNDEKIDAFAKAYGVTAENEELCRRLCRGLKDADNLDRVRIGDLDTRHLRFSESKHMKPAAEAICRLDA
;
A
#
# COMPACT_ATOMS: atom_id res chain seq x y z
N MET A 1 12.86 -6.46 13.58
CA MET A 1 12.87 -5.21 14.39
C MET A 1 11.73 -4.33 13.91
N PRO A 2 11.11 -3.50 14.76
CA PRO A 2 10.07 -2.57 14.31
C PRO A 2 10.63 -1.63 13.24
N MET A 3 9.88 -1.41 12.16
CA MET A 3 10.26 -0.46 11.10
C MET A 3 10.52 0.93 11.69
N GLU A 4 11.51 1.66 11.16
CA GLU A 4 11.91 2.95 11.71
C GLU A 4 10.77 3.98 11.65
N ILE A 5 10.03 4.01 10.54
CA ILE A 5 8.84 4.86 10.38
C ILE A 5 7.78 4.60 11.46
N ALA A 6 7.64 3.36 11.94
CA ALA A 6 6.70 3.02 13.01
C ALA A 6 7.11 3.66 14.34
N LYS A 7 8.41 3.73 14.62
CA LYS A 7 8.94 4.44 15.80
C LYS A 7 8.73 5.96 15.65
N LYS A 8 9.06 6.52 14.49
CA LYS A 8 8.84 7.95 14.17
C LYS A 8 7.35 8.33 14.35
N LEU A 9 6.43 7.49 13.88
CA LEU A 9 4.99 7.67 14.05
C LEU A 9 4.57 7.66 15.52
N LYS A 10 5.02 6.66 16.30
CA LYS A 10 4.74 6.56 17.75
C LYS A 10 5.30 7.77 18.53
N ASN A 11 6.45 8.29 18.11
CA ASN A 11 7.14 9.41 18.78
C ASN A 11 6.66 10.80 18.34
N GLY A 12 5.65 10.90 17.47
CA GLY A 12 5.07 12.19 17.09
C GLY A 12 5.84 12.97 16.03
N VAL A 13 6.79 12.34 15.33
CA VAL A 13 7.58 12.99 14.27
C VAL A 13 6.70 13.60 13.18
N PHE A 14 5.57 12.96 12.88
CA PHE A 14 4.64 13.37 11.84
C PHE A 14 3.45 14.21 12.33
N ASP A 15 3.42 14.65 13.60
CA ASP A 15 2.23 15.31 14.20
C ASP A 15 1.89 16.67 13.56
N GLY A 16 2.86 17.30 12.87
CA GLY A 16 2.64 18.50 12.08
C GLY A 16 1.93 18.25 10.73
N VAL A 17 1.73 16.99 10.33
CA VAL A 17 1.01 16.62 9.11
C VAL A 17 -0.46 16.35 9.47
N ALA A 18 -1.38 17.16 8.95
CA ALA A 18 -2.78 17.14 9.33
C ALA A 18 -3.43 15.75 9.16
N GLU A 19 -3.17 15.09 8.04
CA GLU A 19 -3.67 13.76 7.72
C GLU A 19 -3.15 12.69 8.70
N VAL A 20 -1.92 12.84 9.19
CA VAL A 20 -1.36 11.92 10.18
C VAL A 20 -1.95 12.20 11.57
N ALA A 21 -2.16 13.47 11.92
CA ALA A 21 -2.84 13.86 13.15
C ALA A 21 -4.30 13.36 13.20
N GLU A 22 -4.98 13.32 12.05
CA GLU A 22 -6.30 12.70 11.90
C GLU A 22 -6.22 11.17 11.96
N LEU A 23 -5.26 10.57 11.25
CA LEU A 23 -5.02 9.12 11.26
C LEU A 23 -4.86 8.60 12.69
N LYS A 24 -4.07 9.28 13.52
CA LYS A 24 -3.84 8.89 14.92
C LYS A 24 -5.10 8.80 15.77
N LYS A 25 -6.17 9.48 15.38
CA LYS A 25 -7.48 9.45 16.06
C LYS A 25 -8.41 8.37 15.49
N SER A 26 -8.07 7.76 14.36
CA SER A 26 -8.90 6.76 13.68
C SER A 26 -8.46 5.32 14.01
N PRO A 27 -9.35 4.32 13.80
CA PRO A 27 -8.97 2.91 13.91
C PRO A 27 -7.82 2.51 12.97
N CYS A 28 -7.69 3.16 11.81
CA CYS A 28 -6.67 2.87 10.81
C CYS A 28 -5.24 3.03 11.36
N CYS A 29 -4.98 3.94 12.31
CA CYS A 29 -3.65 4.03 12.93
C CYS A 29 -3.30 2.77 13.74
N LYS A 30 -4.25 2.20 14.47
CA LYS A 30 -4.00 0.97 15.26
C LYS A 30 -3.75 -0.21 14.33
N LEU A 31 -4.47 -0.29 13.21
CA LEU A 31 -4.28 -1.31 12.19
C LEU A 31 -2.93 -1.16 11.50
N LEU A 32 -2.52 0.06 11.15
CA LEU A 32 -1.19 0.35 10.59
C LEU A 32 -0.06 -0.09 11.52
N LEU A 33 -0.13 0.27 12.81
CA LEU A 33 0.89 -0.13 13.77
C LEU A 33 0.99 -1.65 13.92
N ARG A 34 -0.14 -2.36 13.94
CA ARG A 34 -0.17 -3.83 13.93
C ARG A 34 0.41 -4.41 12.63
N ALA A 35 0.12 -3.78 11.49
CA ALA A 35 0.64 -4.23 10.20
C ALA A 35 2.17 -4.09 10.16
N TYR A 36 2.73 -2.98 10.64
CA TYR A 36 4.18 -2.82 10.78
C TYR A 36 4.83 -3.86 11.70
N GLU A 37 4.15 -4.22 12.80
CA GLU A 37 4.65 -5.24 13.74
C GLU A 37 4.62 -6.66 13.17
N ARG A 38 3.70 -6.94 12.23
CA ARG A 38 3.53 -8.25 11.59
C ARG A 38 4.25 -8.40 10.25
N LEU A 39 4.72 -7.30 9.66
CA LEU A 39 5.40 -7.32 8.37
C LEU A 39 6.67 -8.17 8.45
N ASP A 40 6.74 -9.20 7.61
CA ASP A 40 7.93 -10.02 7.43
C ASP A 40 8.96 -9.25 6.59
N THR A 41 9.76 -8.40 7.24
CA THR A 41 10.72 -7.53 6.57
C THR A 41 11.80 -8.30 5.81
N ALA A 42 12.04 -9.57 6.14
CA ALA A 42 13.04 -10.40 5.47
C ALA A 42 12.62 -10.81 4.04
N ARG A 43 11.35 -10.57 3.67
CA ARG A 43 10.82 -10.82 2.31
C ARG A 43 10.82 -9.58 1.43
N LEU A 44 11.08 -8.41 1.99
CA LEU A 44 11.05 -7.16 1.24
C LEU A 44 12.26 -7.10 0.29
N TYR A 45 12.05 -6.48 -0.85
CA TYR A 45 13.13 -6.24 -1.79
C TYR A 45 14.16 -5.30 -1.16
N GLU A 46 15.45 -5.65 -1.20
CA GLU A 46 16.52 -4.83 -0.65
C GLU A 46 16.99 -3.81 -1.69
N SER A 47 16.65 -2.54 -1.47
CA SER A 47 17.01 -1.42 -2.35
C SER A 47 16.88 -0.08 -1.61
N ASP A 48 17.71 0.90 -1.99
CA ASP A 48 17.57 2.29 -1.52
C ASP A 48 16.30 2.97 -2.07
N TYR A 49 15.75 2.47 -3.18
CA TYR A 49 14.60 3.06 -3.89
C TYR A 49 13.27 2.39 -3.55
N HIS A 50 13.27 1.05 -3.47
CA HIS A 50 12.07 0.20 -3.32
C HIS A 50 12.14 -0.70 -2.09
N GLY A 51 13.03 -0.38 -1.14
CA GLY A 51 13.20 -1.15 0.08
C GLY A 51 12.27 -0.77 1.23
N THR A 52 12.70 -1.15 2.43
CA THR A 52 11.90 -1.05 3.67
C THR A 52 11.32 0.34 3.92
N ASP A 53 12.05 1.41 3.62
CA ASP A 53 11.59 2.78 3.83
C ASP A 53 10.45 3.17 2.88
N HIS A 54 10.56 2.78 1.60
CA HIS A 54 9.49 2.94 0.61
C HIS A 54 8.23 2.20 1.05
N ILE A 55 8.36 0.91 1.38
CA ILE A 55 7.24 0.10 1.89
C ILE A 55 6.60 0.73 3.12
N GLY A 56 7.43 1.24 4.04
CA GLY A 56 6.98 1.94 5.24
C GLY A 56 6.07 3.12 4.93
N ARG A 57 6.51 4.02 4.04
CA ARG A 57 5.74 5.20 3.63
C ARG A 57 4.48 4.83 2.84
N VAL A 58 4.56 3.85 1.92
CA VAL A 58 3.39 3.37 1.17
C VAL A 58 2.33 2.80 2.11
N MET A 59 2.70 2.05 3.14
CA MET A 59 1.75 1.58 4.15
C MET A 59 1.12 2.75 4.96
N LEU A 60 1.89 3.76 5.33
CA LEU A 60 1.36 4.95 6.02
C LEU A 60 0.37 5.71 5.14
N LEU A 61 0.72 5.96 3.88
CA LEU A 61 -0.14 6.61 2.89
C LEU A 61 -1.39 5.78 2.62
N GLY A 62 -1.26 4.46 2.52
CA GLY A 62 -2.38 3.52 2.40
C GLY A 62 -3.35 3.60 3.58
N ALA A 63 -2.85 3.73 4.81
CA ALA A 63 -3.69 3.92 5.99
C ALA A 63 -4.44 5.27 5.98
N ILE A 64 -3.80 6.34 5.50
CA ILE A 64 -4.45 7.65 5.34
C ILE A 64 -5.55 7.57 4.27
N ILE A 65 -5.26 6.95 3.12
CA ILE A 65 -6.24 6.73 2.05
C ILE A 65 -7.42 5.91 2.58
N ALA A 66 -7.18 4.79 3.28
CA ALA A 66 -8.23 3.98 3.88
C ALA A 66 -9.14 4.79 4.81
N MET A 67 -8.55 5.65 5.66
CA MET A 67 -9.30 6.55 6.53
C MET A 67 -10.17 7.53 5.74
N GLN A 68 -9.59 8.24 4.77
CA GLN A 68 -10.30 9.26 3.97
C GLN A 68 -11.40 8.64 3.11
N GLN A 69 -11.16 7.46 2.56
CA GLN A 69 -12.10 6.70 1.72
C GLN A 69 -13.06 5.83 2.53
N ARG A 70 -13.04 5.93 3.87
CA ARG A 70 -13.92 5.17 4.79
C ARG A 70 -13.91 3.67 4.50
N PHE A 71 -12.73 3.11 4.35
CA PHE A 71 -12.55 1.66 4.31
C PHE A 71 -12.97 1.10 5.67
N SER A 72 -13.64 -0.05 5.68
CA SER A 72 -13.83 -0.80 6.91
C SER A 72 -12.49 -1.20 7.52
N GLU A 73 -12.49 -1.61 8.79
CA GLU A 73 -11.27 -2.12 9.42
C GLU A 73 -10.69 -3.30 8.63
N ARG A 74 -11.54 -4.19 8.11
CA ARG A 74 -11.09 -5.32 7.31
C ARG A 74 -10.52 -4.90 5.97
N GLU A 75 -11.19 -4.00 5.24
CA GLU A 75 -10.65 -3.45 3.99
C GLU A 75 -9.31 -2.75 4.20
N THR A 76 -9.15 -2.05 5.33
CA THR A 76 -7.89 -1.40 5.71
C THR A 76 -6.78 -2.42 5.92
N GLU A 77 -7.03 -3.52 6.63
CA GLU A 77 -6.06 -4.60 6.81
C GLU A 77 -5.62 -5.20 5.48
N LEU A 78 -6.56 -5.48 4.57
CA LEU A 78 -6.27 -6.03 3.25
C LEU A 78 -5.45 -5.06 2.39
N LEU A 79 -5.76 -3.76 2.44
CA LEU A 79 -4.97 -2.73 1.77
C LEU A 79 -3.55 -2.66 2.33
N LEU A 80 -3.38 -2.75 3.66
CA LEU A 80 -2.07 -2.71 4.29
C LEU A 80 -1.23 -3.96 3.96
N ILE A 81 -1.85 -5.13 3.80
CA ILE A 81 -1.17 -6.32 3.28
C ILE A 81 -0.70 -6.08 1.84
N ALA A 82 -1.57 -5.54 0.99
CA ALA A 82 -1.22 -5.21 -0.39
C ALA A 82 -0.05 -4.21 -0.45
N CYS A 83 -0.12 -3.11 0.30
CA CYS A 83 0.96 -2.12 0.40
C CYS A 83 2.27 -2.72 0.90
N GLY A 84 2.22 -3.54 1.96
CA GLY A 84 3.39 -4.12 2.61
C GLY A 84 4.18 -5.09 1.71
N TYR A 85 3.53 -5.71 0.74
CA TYR A 85 4.11 -6.78 -0.06
C TYR A 85 4.08 -6.55 -1.57
N HIS A 86 3.65 -5.37 -2.06
CA HIS A 86 3.47 -5.15 -3.50
C HIS A 86 4.75 -5.35 -4.33
N ASP A 87 5.91 -5.08 -3.72
CA ASP A 87 7.21 -5.02 -4.39
C ASP A 87 8.10 -6.25 -4.14
N ILE A 88 7.64 -7.28 -3.40
CA ILE A 88 8.45 -8.49 -3.12
C ILE A 88 8.82 -9.30 -4.37
N GLY A 89 8.14 -9.03 -5.48
CA GLY A 89 8.41 -9.63 -6.78
C GLY A 89 9.54 -8.95 -7.56
N ARG A 90 10.11 -7.83 -7.07
CA ARG A 90 11.20 -7.12 -7.75
C ARG A 90 12.48 -7.95 -7.82
N ILE A 91 13.22 -7.76 -8.91
CA ILE A 91 14.52 -8.38 -9.15
C ILE A 91 15.63 -7.36 -9.48
N ASN A 92 15.24 -6.11 -9.74
CA ASN A 92 16.08 -4.94 -9.98
C ASN A 92 15.24 -3.66 -9.77
N ASP A 93 15.87 -2.49 -9.82
CA ASP A 93 15.22 -1.17 -9.67
C ASP A 93 14.72 -0.56 -10.98
N TYR A 94 14.88 -1.24 -12.12
CA TYR A 94 14.42 -0.72 -13.41
C TYR A 94 12.91 -0.85 -13.57
N ARG A 95 12.40 -0.30 -14.67
CA ARG A 95 11.01 -0.50 -15.08
C ARG A 95 10.77 -1.98 -15.35
N ASP A 96 9.86 -2.55 -14.60
CA ASP A 96 9.44 -3.93 -14.68
C ASP A 96 7.92 -3.94 -14.56
N GLU A 97 7.18 -4.38 -15.57
CA GLU A 97 5.71 -4.42 -15.46
C GLU A 97 5.21 -5.73 -14.82
N GLU A 98 6.09 -6.73 -14.68
CA GLU A 98 5.77 -8.08 -14.21
C GLU A 98 6.03 -8.28 -12.71
N HIS A 99 6.72 -7.37 -12.02
CA HIS A 99 7.02 -7.52 -10.59
C HIS A 99 5.76 -7.61 -9.74
N GLY A 100 4.71 -6.85 -10.06
CA GLY A 100 3.42 -6.97 -9.39
C GLY A 100 2.83 -8.38 -9.52
N ARG A 101 2.88 -8.99 -10.70
CA ARG A 101 2.38 -10.36 -10.91
C ARG A 101 3.19 -11.39 -10.13
N ARG A 102 4.52 -11.27 -10.14
CA ARG A 102 5.39 -12.13 -9.32
C ARG A 102 5.12 -11.97 -7.83
N ALA A 103 4.94 -10.74 -7.35
CA ALA A 103 4.59 -10.47 -5.96
C ALA A 103 3.25 -11.11 -5.59
N ALA A 104 2.23 -10.94 -6.43
CA ALA A 104 0.91 -11.54 -6.23
C ALA A 104 0.97 -13.07 -6.14
N ASP A 105 1.79 -13.72 -6.97
CA ASP A 105 1.95 -15.18 -6.95
C ASP A 105 2.71 -15.67 -5.70
N MET A 106 3.51 -14.81 -5.06
CA MET A 106 4.23 -15.12 -3.81
C MET A 106 3.36 -14.96 -2.54
N LEU A 107 2.30 -14.14 -2.58
CA LEU A 107 1.46 -13.82 -1.41
C LEU A 107 0.91 -15.05 -0.67
N PRO A 108 0.41 -16.12 -1.33
CA PRO A 108 -0.07 -17.32 -0.64
C PRO A 108 1.00 -18.03 0.20
N GLY A 109 2.28 -17.80 -0.09
CA GLY A 109 3.41 -18.36 0.67
C GLY A 109 3.77 -17.58 1.94
N ILE A 110 3.10 -16.47 2.23
CA ILE A 110 3.36 -15.66 3.42
C ILE A 110 2.51 -16.18 4.59
N PRO A 111 3.13 -16.73 5.65
CA PRO A 111 2.38 -17.29 6.76
C PRO A 111 1.69 -16.20 7.59
N GLY A 112 0.53 -16.53 8.16
CA GLY A 112 -0.10 -15.69 9.18
C GLY A 112 -0.82 -14.42 8.68
N LEU A 113 -1.03 -14.27 7.37
CA LEU A 113 -1.80 -13.14 6.82
C LEU A 113 -3.26 -13.10 7.29
N GLY A 114 -3.84 -14.25 7.65
CA GLY A 114 -5.21 -14.33 8.16
C GLY A 114 -6.25 -13.87 7.14
N VAL A 115 -6.06 -14.19 5.87
CA VAL A 115 -6.96 -13.84 4.75
C VAL A 115 -7.67 -15.08 4.21
N SER A 116 -8.94 -14.92 3.86
CA SER A 116 -9.69 -15.94 3.14
C SER A 116 -9.23 -16.06 1.69
N ALA A 117 -9.61 -17.13 1.00
CA ALA A 117 -9.30 -17.30 -0.43
C ALA A 117 -9.89 -16.16 -1.29
N ALA A 118 -11.10 -15.69 -0.98
CA ALA A 118 -11.75 -14.60 -1.71
C ALA A 118 -11.03 -13.26 -1.52
N GLU A 119 -10.60 -12.97 -0.29
CA GLU A 119 -9.81 -11.77 0.01
C GLU A 119 -8.41 -11.86 -0.60
N MET A 120 -7.78 -13.04 -0.58
CA MET A 120 -6.50 -13.29 -1.23
C MET A 120 -6.59 -12.99 -2.73
N ALA A 121 -7.64 -13.43 -3.42
CA ALA A 121 -7.84 -13.12 -4.84
C ALA A 121 -7.89 -11.60 -5.10
N CYS A 122 -8.52 -10.83 -4.20
CA CYS A 122 -8.57 -9.37 -4.30
C CYS A 122 -7.20 -8.71 -4.05
N ILE A 123 -6.46 -9.17 -3.04
CA ILE A 123 -5.10 -8.67 -2.76
C ILE A 123 -4.17 -9.01 -3.93
N GLN A 124 -4.20 -10.24 -4.43
CA GLN A 124 -3.42 -10.67 -5.59
C GLN A 124 -3.73 -9.84 -6.82
N SER A 125 -5.01 -9.56 -7.10
CA SER A 125 -5.39 -8.67 -8.20
C SER A 125 -4.86 -7.25 -8.03
N ALA A 126 -4.97 -6.67 -6.82
CA ALA A 126 -4.45 -5.34 -6.52
C ALA A 126 -2.93 -5.26 -6.71
N VAL A 127 -2.21 -6.23 -6.13
CA VAL A 127 -0.75 -6.32 -6.24
C VAL A 127 -0.31 -6.63 -7.66
N ALA A 128 -0.98 -7.50 -8.41
CA ALA A 128 -0.62 -7.76 -9.81
C ALA A 128 -0.83 -6.53 -10.71
N THR A 129 -1.86 -5.75 -10.43
CA THR A 129 -2.22 -4.61 -11.29
C THR A 129 -1.44 -3.34 -10.97
N HIS A 130 -0.79 -3.24 -9.80
CA HIS A 130 -0.18 -1.98 -9.37
C HIS A 130 0.94 -1.50 -10.32
N SER A 131 1.72 -2.44 -10.88
CA SER A 131 2.82 -2.18 -11.81
C SER A 131 2.38 -2.03 -13.27
N THR A 132 1.08 -1.96 -13.55
CA THR A 132 0.52 -1.95 -14.91
C THR A 132 -0.58 -0.89 -15.09
N ASN A 133 -1.22 -0.81 -16.26
CA ASN A 133 -2.34 0.11 -16.52
C ASN A 133 -3.65 -0.35 -15.87
N ASP A 134 -4.54 0.60 -15.58
CA ASP A 134 -5.84 0.33 -14.93
C ASP A 134 -6.77 -0.57 -15.76
N GLU A 135 -6.61 -0.58 -17.08
CA GLU A 135 -7.34 -1.46 -18.00
C GLU A 135 -7.10 -2.95 -17.71
N LYS A 136 -6.01 -3.31 -17.01
CA LYS A 136 -5.70 -4.70 -16.63
C LYS A 136 -6.41 -5.14 -15.34
N ILE A 137 -7.09 -4.25 -14.60
CA ILE A 137 -7.76 -4.59 -13.33
C ILE A 137 -8.73 -5.75 -13.53
N ASP A 138 -9.62 -5.66 -14.51
CA ASP A 138 -10.66 -6.67 -14.74
C ASP A 138 -10.05 -8.01 -15.19
N ALA A 139 -8.99 -7.95 -16.00
CA ALA A 139 -8.27 -9.14 -16.44
C ALA A 139 -7.59 -9.87 -15.27
N PHE A 140 -6.93 -9.14 -14.37
CA PHE A 140 -6.32 -9.74 -13.18
C PHE A 140 -7.35 -10.20 -12.16
N ALA A 141 -8.42 -9.44 -11.94
CA ALA A 141 -9.52 -9.86 -11.08
C ALA A 141 -10.10 -11.21 -11.53
N LYS A 142 -10.34 -11.36 -12.84
CA LYS A 142 -10.76 -12.63 -13.43
C LYS A 142 -9.70 -13.73 -13.27
N ALA A 143 -8.42 -13.42 -13.51
CA ALA A 143 -7.33 -14.40 -13.47
C ALA A 143 -7.12 -14.99 -12.06
N TYR A 144 -7.25 -14.17 -11.00
CA TYR A 144 -7.13 -14.61 -9.62
C TYR A 144 -8.45 -15.14 -9.01
N GLY A 145 -9.53 -15.15 -9.79
CA GLY A 145 -10.81 -15.71 -9.35
C GLY A 145 -11.63 -14.80 -8.43
N VAL A 146 -11.51 -13.48 -8.57
CA VAL A 146 -12.37 -12.51 -7.88
C VAL A 146 -13.83 -12.74 -8.29
N THR A 147 -14.69 -12.95 -7.31
CA THR A 147 -16.13 -13.15 -7.52
C THR A 147 -16.86 -11.82 -7.69
N ALA A 148 -18.06 -11.84 -8.27
CA ALA A 148 -18.89 -10.64 -8.42
C ALA A 148 -19.20 -9.96 -7.06
N GLU A 149 -19.37 -10.74 -5.98
CA GLU A 149 -19.58 -10.20 -4.63
C GLU A 149 -18.37 -9.42 -4.10
N ASN A 150 -17.16 -9.70 -4.57
CA ASN A 150 -15.92 -9.06 -4.11
C ASN A 150 -15.37 -8.05 -5.12
N GLU A 151 -16.09 -7.75 -6.19
CA GLU A 151 -15.61 -6.85 -7.24
C GLU A 151 -15.32 -5.44 -6.70
N GLU A 152 -16.22 -4.90 -5.88
CA GLU A 152 -16.04 -3.56 -5.29
C GLU A 152 -14.83 -3.53 -4.34
N LEU A 153 -14.70 -4.55 -3.48
CA LEU A 153 -13.52 -4.71 -2.61
C LEU A 153 -12.23 -4.70 -3.45
N CYS A 154 -12.17 -5.55 -4.49
CA CYS A 154 -11.02 -5.65 -5.38
C CYS A 154 -10.69 -4.29 -6.02
N ARG A 155 -11.68 -3.58 -6.58
CA ARG A 155 -11.47 -2.26 -7.20
C ARG A 155 -10.97 -1.23 -6.18
N ARG A 156 -11.51 -1.23 -4.97
CA ARG A 156 -11.06 -0.34 -3.88
C ARG A 156 -9.61 -0.62 -3.48
N LEU A 157 -9.21 -1.89 -3.34
CA LEU A 157 -7.82 -2.26 -3.05
C LEU A 157 -6.86 -1.86 -4.18
N CYS A 158 -7.22 -2.12 -5.45
CA CYS A 158 -6.43 -1.70 -6.61
C CYS A 158 -6.18 -0.19 -6.61
N ARG A 159 -7.24 0.61 -6.41
CA ARG A 159 -7.12 2.08 -6.38
C ARG A 159 -6.30 2.55 -5.19
N GLY A 160 -6.54 1.99 -4.00
CA GLY A 160 -5.83 2.35 -2.78
C GLY A 160 -4.33 2.09 -2.87
N LEU A 161 -3.94 0.90 -3.34
CA LEU A 161 -2.52 0.55 -3.48
C LEU A 161 -1.83 1.46 -4.50
N LYS A 162 -2.45 1.65 -5.68
CA LYS A 162 -1.85 2.47 -6.75
C LYS A 162 -1.73 3.94 -6.36
N ASP A 163 -2.68 4.47 -5.60
CA ASP A 163 -2.58 5.84 -5.09
C ASP A 163 -1.49 5.96 -4.02
N ALA A 164 -1.43 5.01 -3.07
CA ALA A 164 -0.43 5.01 -2.01
C ALA A 164 1.00 4.92 -2.57
N ASP A 165 1.24 4.00 -3.50
CA ASP A 165 2.53 3.82 -4.18
C ASP A 165 2.91 5.06 -5.01
N ASN A 166 1.97 5.56 -5.82
CA ASN A 166 2.23 6.76 -6.64
C ASN A 166 2.49 8.01 -5.79
N LEU A 167 1.80 8.18 -4.66
CA LEU A 167 2.04 9.29 -3.73
C LEU A 167 3.46 9.25 -3.15
N ASP A 168 4.03 8.08 -2.87
CA ASP A 168 5.41 7.98 -2.38
C ASP A 168 6.45 8.40 -3.43
N ARG A 169 6.08 8.52 -4.71
CA ARG A 169 6.98 8.98 -5.78
C ARG A 169 7.38 10.45 -5.66
N VAL A 170 6.76 11.22 -4.75
CA VAL A 170 7.27 12.55 -4.36
C VAL A 170 8.72 12.49 -3.89
N ARG A 171 9.16 11.36 -3.31
CA ARG A 171 10.53 11.14 -2.83
C ARG A 171 11.58 11.27 -3.93
N ILE A 172 11.21 10.93 -5.17
CA ILE A 172 12.06 10.96 -6.36
C ILE A 172 11.61 12.02 -7.38
N GLY A 173 10.65 12.87 -7.02
CA GLY A 173 10.13 13.92 -7.92
C GLY A 173 9.30 13.41 -9.11
N ASP A 174 8.75 12.20 -9.03
CA ASP A 174 8.06 11.52 -10.16
C ASP A 174 6.57 11.25 -9.88
N LEU A 175 5.97 12.00 -8.95
CA LEU A 175 4.52 11.95 -8.74
C LEU A 175 3.81 12.64 -9.91
N ASP A 176 2.94 11.90 -10.60
CA ASP A 176 1.91 12.46 -11.48
C ASP A 176 0.53 12.31 -10.82
N THR A 177 -0.03 13.45 -10.40
CA THR A 177 -1.34 13.51 -9.75
C THR A 177 -2.51 13.12 -10.66
N ARG A 178 -2.33 13.12 -11.99
CA ARG A 178 -3.35 12.64 -12.94
C ARG A 178 -3.57 11.14 -12.84
N HIS A 179 -2.58 10.41 -12.35
CA HIS A 179 -2.71 8.99 -12.09
C HIS A 179 -3.40 8.70 -10.74
N LEU A 180 -3.66 9.67 -9.87
CA LEU A 180 -4.37 9.39 -8.62
C LEU A 180 -5.86 9.14 -8.87
N ARG A 181 -6.37 8.02 -8.36
CA ARG A 181 -7.70 7.48 -8.63
C ARG A 181 -8.77 8.01 -7.68
N PHE A 182 -8.45 8.27 -6.41
CA PHE A 182 -9.39 8.92 -5.50
C PHE A 182 -9.27 10.44 -5.59
N SER A 183 -10.41 11.13 -5.45
CA SER A 183 -10.47 12.60 -5.43
C SER A 183 -9.61 13.19 -4.31
N GLU A 184 -9.69 12.59 -3.13
CA GLU A 184 -9.00 13.00 -1.92
C GLU A 184 -7.49 12.82 -2.08
N SER A 185 -7.04 11.70 -2.67
CA SER A 185 -5.62 11.44 -2.96
C SER A 185 -4.97 12.57 -3.76
N LYS A 186 -5.70 13.20 -4.70
CA LYS A 186 -5.17 14.30 -5.53
C LYS A 186 -4.74 15.52 -4.73
N HIS A 187 -5.24 15.67 -3.51
CA HIS A 187 -4.88 16.74 -2.59
C HIS A 187 -3.80 16.33 -1.57
N MET A 188 -3.37 15.07 -1.55
CA MET A 188 -2.42 14.54 -0.56
C MET A 188 -0.94 14.79 -0.88
N LYS A 189 -0.61 15.41 -2.03
CA LYS A 189 0.79 15.70 -2.39
C LYS A 189 1.57 16.41 -1.26
N PRO A 190 1.06 17.48 -0.62
CA PRO A 190 1.79 18.15 0.47
C PRO A 190 2.04 17.24 1.68
N ALA A 191 1.08 16.37 2.01
CA ALA A 191 1.21 15.40 3.09
C ALA A 191 2.29 14.37 2.78
N ALA A 192 2.29 13.82 1.56
CA ALA A 192 3.30 12.88 1.10
C ALA A 192 4.72 13.48 1.10
N GLU A 193 4.88 14.73 0.62
CA GLU A 193 6.15 15.46 0.67
C GLU A 193 6.62 15.69 2.11
N ALA A 194 5.71 16.04 3.03
CA ALA A 194 6.03 16.23 4.43
C ALA A 194 6.44 14.92 5.11
N ILE A 195 5.71 13.82 4.86
CA ILE A 195 6.04 12.48 5.36
C ILE A 195 7.43 12.08 4.86
N CYS A 196 7.70 12.21 3.56
CA CYS A 196 9.00 11.86 2.99
C CYS A 196 10.15 12.66 3.61
N ARG A 197 9.98 13.98 3.81
CA ARG A 197 10.99 14.83 4.43
C ARG A 197 11.27 14.46 5.89
N LEU A 198 10.24 14.06 6.64
CA LEU A 198 10.34 13.71 8.05
C LEU A 198 10.82 12.26 8.27
N ASP A 199 10.63 11.40 7.28
CA ASP A 199 11.09 10.02 7.28
C ASP A 199 12.54 9.84 6.79
N ALA A 200 13.11 10.86 6.15
CA ALA A 200 14.53 10.92 5.79
C ALA A 200 15.47 10.88 7.01
#